data_AF-A0A534LJC9-F1
#
_entry.id   AF-A0A534LJC9-F1
#
_cell.length_a   1.000
_cell.length_b   1.000
_cell.length_c   1.000
_cell.angle_alpha   90.00
_cell.angle_beta   90.00
_cell.angle_gamma   90.00
#
_symmetry.space_group_name_H-M   'P 1'
#
loop_
_entity.id
_entity.type
_entity.pdbx_description
1 polymer ?
#
loop_
_entity_poly.entity_id
_entity_poly.type
_entity_poly.pdbx_seq_one_letter_code
_entity_poly.pdbx_strand_id
1 'polypeptide(L)'
;MMMLLSYDVAGASRSLSVRVAHLIFGRSDTKRATSVPYVARPGVVWIGQSVLLMPSSLAHDLANSLRGLGASVTIALVAISVDELEAFRRRGRPSPRRVSKLPPA
;
A
#
# COMPACT_ATOMS: atom_id res chain seq x y z
N MET A 1 -17.07 8.49 -1.00
CA MET A 1 -16.92 7.78 -2.30
C MET A 1 -15.62 6.99 -2.29
N MET A 2 -15.69 5.71 -2.63
CA MET A 2 -14.54 4.79 -2.61
C MET A 2 -13.95 4.66 -4.02
N MET A 3 -12.63 4.53 -4.08
CA MET A 3 -11.90 4.36 -5.32
C MET A 3 -10.95 3.18 -5.24
N LEU A 4 -11.00 2.34 -6.27
CA LEU A 4 -10.00 1.33 -6.54
C LEU A 4 -8.81 2.00 -7.21
N LEU A 5 -7.64 1.84 -6.62
CA LEU A 5 -6.37 2.26 -7.18
C LEU A 5 -5.56 1.01 -7.50
N SER A 6 -5.17 0.88 -8.76
CA SER A 6 -4.20 -0.11 -9.23
C SER A 6 -2.96 0.61 -9.74
N TYR A 7 -1.78 0.07 -9.44
CA TYR A 7 -0.53 0.62 -9.96
C TYR A 7 0.39 -0.47 -10.50
N ASP A 8 1.26 -0.07 -11.42
CA ASP A 8 2.34 -0.89 -11.94
C ASP A 8 3.64 -0.11 -12.00
N VAL A 9 4.75 -0.79 -11.74
CA VAL A 9 6.09 -0.21 -11.84
C VAL A 9 6.75 -0.86 -13.06
N ALA A 10 6.69 -0.15 -14.19
CA ALA A 10 7.25 -0.65 -15.44
C ALA A 10 8.77 -0.84 -15.31
N GLY A 11 9.23 -2.09 -15.49
CA GLY A 11 10.63 -2.46 -15.72
C GLY A 11 11.59 -2.27 -14.53
N ALA A 12 11.94 -3.38 -13.87
CA ALA A 12 13.19 -3.71 -13.14
C ALA A 12 13.91 -2.68 -12.24
N SER A 13 13.40 -1.47 -12.03
CA SER A 13 14.01 -0.49 -11.13
C SER A 13 13.66 -0.87 -9.70
N ARG A 14 14.45 -1.78 -9.14
CA ARG A 14 14.37 -2.22 -7.73
C ARG A 14 14.28 -1.04 -6.78
N SER A 15 14.97 0.06 -7.10
CA SER A 15 14.92 1.30 -6.32
C SER A 15 13.54 1.96 -6.36
N LEU A 16 12.86 1.99 -7.50
CA LEU A 16 11.49 2.51 -7.64
C LEU A 16 10.51 1.64 -6.84
N SER A 17 10.57 0.31 -7.00
CA SER A 17 9.72 -0.63 -6.25
C SER A 17 9.90 -0.48 -4.74
N VAL A 18 11.14 -0.26 -4.28
CA VAL A 18 11.43 0.02 -2.86
C VAL A 18 10.80 1.34 -2.41
N ARG A 19 10.90 2.42 -3.21
CA ARG A 19 10.28 3.72 -2.89
C ARG A 19 8.75 3.62 -2.82
N VAL A 20 8.13 2.89 -3.74
CA VAL A 20 6.68 2.61 -3.72
C VAL A 20 6.30 1.80 -2.49
N ALA A 21 7.06 0.75 -2.17
CA ALA A 21 6.81 -0.06 -0.98
C ALA A 21 6.93 0.78 0.30
N HIS A 22 7.93 1.65 0.41
CA HIS A 22 8.06 2.57 1.55
C HIS A 22 6.89 3.54 1.66
N LEU A 23 6.37 4.05 0.54
CA LEU A 23 5.21 4.95 0.54
C LEU A 23 3.95 4.22 1.04
N ILE A 24 3.71 3.01 0.54
CA ILE A 24 2.45 2.27 0.78
C ILE A 24 2.48 1.57 2.15
N PHE A 25 3.56 0.86 2.47
CA PHE A 25 3.67 0.00 3.65
C PHE A 25 4.47 0.61 4.78
N GLY A 26 5.20 1.69 4.50
CA GLY A 26 6.08 2.34 5.47
C GLY A 26 7.48 1.76 5.46
N ARG A 27 8.32 2.35 6.32
CA ARG A 27 9.72 1.98 6.50
C ARG A 27 9.90 1.27 7.85
N SER A 28 10.53 0.09 7.81
CA SER A 28 10.81 -0.69 9.02
C SER A 28 12.05 -0.20 9.78
N ASP A 29 12.95 0.52 9.10
CA ASP A 29 14.24 0.96 9.62
C ASP A 29 14.19 2.31 10.36
N THR A 30 13.10 3.06 10.20
CA THR A 30 12.93 4.37 10.85
C THR A 30 12.05 4.24 12.10
N LYS A 31 12.65 4.42 13.29
CA LYS A 31 11.92 4.50 14.58
C LYS A 31 10.89 5.65 14.64
N ARG A 32 10.97 6.59 13.69
CA ARG A 32 10.04 7.70 13.52
C ARG A 32 9.58 7.73 12.07
N ALA A 33 8.50 7.00 11.77
CA ALA A 33 7.82 7.20 10.49
C ALA A 33 7.32 8.65 10.47
N THR A 34 7.88 9.48 9.58
CA THR A 34 7.50 10.90 9.44
C THR A 34 6.07 11.07 8.94
N SER A 35 5.49 10.04 8.34
CA SER A 35 4.08 9.98 7.94
C SER A 35 3.51 8.57 8.12
N VAL A 36 2.22 8.49 8.47
CA VAL A 36 1.49 7.22 8.50
C VAL A 36 1.44 6.62 7.09
N PRO A 37 1.91 5.36 6.90
CA PRO A 37 1.90 4.72 5.59
C PRO A 37 0.46 4.49 5.10
N TYR A 38 0.24 4.51 3.80
CA TYR A 38 -1.11 4.45 3.23
C TYR A 38 -1.91 3.23 3.69
N VAL A 39 -1.29 2.05 3.79
CA VAL A 39 -1.95 0.82 4.26
C VAL A 39 -2.48 0.89 5.69
N ALA A 40 -1.99 1.84 6.49
CA ALA A 40 -2.40 2.05 7.88
C ALA A 40 -3.35 3.25 8.04
N ARG A 41 -3.72 3.94 6.95
CA ARG A 41 -4.63 5.09 7.02
C ARG A 41 -6.09 4.63 7.11
N PRO A 42 -6.96 5.39 7.80
CA PRO A 42 -8.38 5.06 7.89
C PRO A 42 -9.04 4.91 6.52
N GLY A 43 -9.84 3.85 6.36
CA GLY A 43 -10.58 3.56 5.12
C GLY A 43 -9.75 2.95 3.99
N VAL A 44 -8.44 2.73 4.17
CA VAL A 44 -7.62 2.05 3.17
C VAL A 44 -7.67 0.53 3.39
N VAL A 45 -7.98 -0.20 2.32
CA VAL A 45 -7.98 -1.66 2.30
C VAL A 45 -7.06 -2.16 1.20
N TRP A 46 -6.16 -3.07 1.56
CA TRP A 46 -5.25 -3.72 0.63
C TRP A 46 -5.89 -4.97 0.05
N ILE A 47 -6.32 -4.89 -1.20
CA ILE A 47 -7.07 -5.95 -1.89
C ILE A 47 -6.14 -7.01 -2.45
N GLY A 48 -5.03 -6.60 -3.08
CA GLY A 48 -4.12 -7.52 -3.76
C GLY A 48 -2.80 -6.89 -4.11
N GLN A 49 -1.96 -7.62 -4.84
CA GLN A 49 -0.66 -7.11 -5.27
C GLN A 49 -0.87 -5.84 -6.11
N SER A 50 -0.37 -4.71 -5.60
CA SER A 50 -0.50 -3.39 -6.21
C SER A 50 -1.92 -2.83 -6.37
N VAL A 51 -2.91 -3.37 -5.63
CA VAL A 51 -4.30 -2.91 -5.68
C VAL A 51 -4.79 -2.53 -4.28
N LEU A 52 -5.30 -1.30 -4.15
CA LEU A 52 -5.87 -0.77 -2.92
C LEU A 52 -7.26 -0.17 -3.18
N LEU A 53 -8.13 -0.25 -2.18
CA LEU A 53 -9.40 0.45 -2.14
C LEU A 53 -9.33 1.51 -1.03
N MET A 54 -9.73 2.75 -1.32
CA MET A 54 -9.62 3.85 -0.36
C MET A 54 -10.58 5.02 -0.63
N PRO A 55 -10.76 5.95 0.32
CA PRO A 55 -11.45 7.22 0.08
C PRO A 55 -10.84 7.99 -1.08
N SER A 56 -11.70 8.66 -1.86
CA SER A 56 -11.28 9.42 -3.05
C SER A 56 -10.13 10.40 -2.80
N SER A 57 -10.09 11.14 -1.69
CA SER A 57 -9.00 12.07 -1.38
C SER A 57 -7.64 11.36 -1.32
N LEU A 58 -7.57 10.25 -0.57
CA LEU A 58 -6.36 9.43 -0.47
C LEU A 58 -5.96 8.81 -1.80
N ALA A 59 -6.93 8.40 -2.62
CA ALA A 59 -6.66 7.82 -3.94
C ALA A 59 -5.97 8.83 -4.86
N HIS A 60 -6.41 10.09 -4.89
CA HIS A 60 -5.79 11.13 -5.70
C HIS A 60 -4.39 11.50 -5.18
N ASP A 61 -4.23 11.64 -3.87
CA ASP A 61 -2.91 11.92 -3.25
C ASP A 61 -1.89 10.82 -3.53
N LEU A 62 -2.31 9.56 -3.38
CA LEU A 62 -1.46 8.42 -3.67
C LEU A 62 -1.16 8.33 -5.17
N ALA A 63 -2.14 8.55 -6.03
CA ALA A 63 -1.95 8.51 -7.47
C ALA A 63 -0.93 9.57 -7.95
N ASN A 64 -1.02 10.79 -7.45
CA ASN A 64 -0.05 11.84 -7.75
C ASN A 64 1.35 11.47 -7.26
N SER A 65 1.45 10.93 -6.04
CA SER A 65 2.73 10.48 -5.48
C SER A 65 3.37 9.36 -6.30
N LEU A 66 2.58 8.35 -6.68
CA LEU A 66 3.03 7.20 -7.46
C LEU A 66 3.42 7.59 -8.90
N ARG A 67 2.63 8.44 -9.56
CA ARG A 67 3.00 8.99 -10.88
C ARG A 67 4.28 9.80 -10.83
N GLY A 68 4.48 10.60 -9.77
CA GLY A 68 5.74 11.32 -9.54
C GLY A 68 6.95 10.41 -9.31
N LEU A 69 6.73 9.15 -8.91
CA LEU A 69 7.77 8.12 -8.81
C LEU A 69 8.01 7.38 -10.15
N GLY A 70 7.18 7.60 -11.16
CA GLY A 70 7.24 6.90 -12.45
C GLY A 70 6.40 5.62 -12.54
N ALA A 71 5.48 5.40 -11.59
CA ALA A 71 4.53 4.28 -11.69
C ALA A 71 3.33 4.63 -12.59
N SER A 72 2.85 3.64 -13.33
CA SER A 72 1.56 3.69 -14.01
C SER A 72 0.45 3.53 -12.98
N VAL A 73 -0.58 4.39 -13.01
CA VAL A 73 -1.65 4.39 -12.00
C VAL A 73 -3.01 4.54 -12.65
N THR A 74 -3.91 3.61 -12.34
CA THR A 74 -5.32 3.63 -12.71
C THR A 74 -6.18 3.82 -11.47
N ILE A 75 -7.15 4.74 -11.53
CA ILE A 75 -8.18 4.92 -10.51
C ILE A 75 -9.55 4.65 -11.11
N ALA A 76 -10.41 3.96 -10.36
CA ALA A 76 -11.78 3.68 -10.75
C ALA A 76 -12.72 3.84 -9.55
N LEU A 77 -13.90 4.40 -9.80
CA LEU A 77 -14.97 4.45 -8.80
C LEU A 77 -15.46 3.03 -8.50
N VAL A 78 -15.65 2.74 -7.21
CA VAL A 78 -16.36 1.54 -6.75
C VAL A 78 -17.54 1.94 -5.86
N ALA A 79 -18.72 1.46 -6.21
CA ALA A 79 -19.90 1.54 -5.35
C ALA A 79 -19.82 0.41 -4.32
N ILE A 80 -19.32 0.74 -3.12
CA ILE A 80 -19.23 -0.15 -1.97
C ILE A 80 -19.41 0.68 -0.71
N SER A 81 -20.18 0.17 0.25
CA SER A 81 -20.34 0.81 1.56
C SER A 81 -19.09 0.62 2.42
N VAL A 82 -18.93 1.46 3.45
CA VAL A 82 -17.82 1.32 4.42
C VAL A 82 -17.93 0.00 5.18
N ASP A 83 -19.14 -0.41 5.53
CA ASP A 83 -19.39 -1.64 6.29
C ASP A 83 -19.02 -2.90 5.48
N GLU A 84 -19.40 -2.95 4.21
CA GLU A 84 -18.99 -4.03 3.30
C GLU A 84 -17.47 -4.04 3.09
N LEU A 85 -16.85 -2.87 3.01
CA LEU A 85 -15.41 -2.74 2.85
C LEU A 85 -14.64 -3.31 4.04
N GLU A 86 -15.11 -3.08 5.27
CA GLU A 86 -14.48 -3.61 6.47
C GLU A 86 -14.51 -5.16 6.51
N ALA A 87 -15.45 -5.82 5.83
CA ALA A 87 -15.44 -7.28 5.69
C ALA A 87 -14.23 -7.82 4.91
N PHE A 88 -13.69 -7.03 3.96
CA PHE A 88 -12.47 -7.38 3.22
C PHE A 88 -11.18 -7.01 3.96
N ARG A 89 -11.29 -6.26 5.07
CA ARG A 89 -10.12 -5.84 5.84
C ARG A 89 -9.55 -7.04 6.60
N ARG A 90 -8.42 -7.55 6.14
CA ARG A 90 -7.74 -8.69 6.80
C ARG A 90 -7.44 -8.35 8.26
N ARG A 91 -8.09 -9.08 9.19
CA ARG A 91 -7.74 -9.09 10.62
C ARG A 91 -6.47 -9.90 10.83
N GLY A 92 -5.30 -9.26 10.67
CA GLY A 92 -4.01 -9.87 11.01
C GLY A 92 -2.95 -9.59 9.97
N ARG A 93 -1.92 -8.85 10.37
CA ARG A 93 -0.65 -8.84 9.65
C ARG A 93 -0.10 -10.26 9.59
N PRO A 94 0.51 -10.70 8.47
CA PRO A 94 1.65 -11.58 8.59
C PRO A 94 2.70 -10.81 9.42
N SER A 95 2.98 -11.30 10.62
CA SER A 95 4.23 -10.95 11.31
C SER A 95 5.36 -11.13 10.30
N PRO A 96 6.31 -10.18 10.15
CA PRO A 96 7.48 -10.45 9.35
C PRO A 96 8.10 -11.72 9.93
N ARG A 97 8.12 -12.81 9.16
CA ARG A 97 8.81 -14.04 9.56
C ARG A 97 10.21 -13.59 10.00
N ARG A 98 10.50 -13.68 11.31
CA ARG A 98 11.88 -13.67 11.78
C ARG A 98 12.53 -14.81 11.03
N VAL A 99 13.39 -14.49 10.07
CA VAL A 99 14.36 -15.46 9.59
C VAL A 99 15.25 -15.73 10.81
N SER A 100 14.91 -16.78 11.55
CA SER A 100 15.78 -17.33 12.58
C SER A 100 17.08 -17.71 11.86
N LYS A 101 18.14 -16.96 12.11
CA LYS A 101 19.49 -17.39 11.77
C LYS A 101 19.68 -18.74 12.47
N LEU A 102 19.94 -19.80 11.70
CA LEU A 102 20.52 -21.03 12.25
C LEU A 102 21.86 -20.66 12.91
N PRO A 103 22.19 -21.15 14.11
CA PRO A 103 23.55 -21.04 14.63
C PRO A 103 24.51 -21.84 13.73
N PRO A 104 25.77 -21.39 13.56
CA PRO A 104 26.78 -22.17 12.86
C PRO A 104 27.00 -23.50 13.59
N ALA A 105 27.21 -24.55 12.79
CA ALA A 105 27.54 -25.91 13.24
C ALA A 105 28.86 -25.96 14.02
#